data_AF-A0A2N3IR21-F1
#
_entry.id   AF-A0A2N3IR21-F1
#
_cell.length_a   1.000
_cell.length_b   1.000
_cell.length_c   1.000
_cell.angle_alpha   90.00
_cell.angle_beta   90.00
_cell.angle_gamma   90.00
#
_symmetry.space_group_name_H-M   'P 1'
#
loop_
_entity.id
_entity.type
_entity.pdbx_description
1 polymer ?
#
loop_
_entity_poly.entity_id
_entity_poly.type
_entity_poly.pdbx_seq_one_letter_code
_entity_poly.pdbx_strand_id
1 'polypeptide(L)'
;MFLFGCIFSRNVLKANFENRDIRKIIAFWFAMSALLYLFVMFRGEQSSSARTILVSLIYILVVPWSKITKEVVLFAVISGGVAAGVASIYEQVFLGITKVGGIINQIPFATYVAITLIISVNTYNIYQNRLIKIISVISMLGSIYAIIMSEVRGVWLALMVVSVCYLLSKIARLAVKKIILMLISFLVIIASFTSSTAIENRIKQTKIEFQEITNGNYDTSIGIRFQLWGSAIEMIKSHPLSGLGTIQYKNKMEEQYQKGLITSKALSFKDAHFHNQFLDSYVRYGILGLVFAFLIFTSPLYICNIIETGFKPSFIGIGILLIVAGLTDVPLMHTGLIYMIVLYPAAIVLSNFTLNSRGAHEEINL
;
A
#
# COMPACT_ATOMS: atom_id res chain seq x y z
N MET A 1 20.63 9.89 -19.49
CA MET A 1 19.72 10.87 -18.85
C MET A 1 19.97 11.04 -17.35
N PHE A 2 20.01 9.98 -16.53
CA PHE A 2 20.20 10.10 -15.07
C PHE A 2 21.50 10.81 -14.65
N LEU A 3 22.66 10.38 -15.17
CA LEU A 3 23.96 11.03 -14.89
C LEU A 3 24.00 12.51 -15.33
N PHE A 4 23.33 12.82 -16.43
CA PHE A 4 23.19 14.18 -16.95
C PHE A 4 22.32 15.04 -16.00
N GLY A 5 21.20 14.49 -15.52
CA GLY A 5 20.37 15.13 -14.50
C GLY A 5 21.09 15.41 -13.19
N CYS A 6 21.97 14.51 -12.73
CA CYS A 6 22.80 14.73 -11.53
C CYS A 6 23.80 15.89 -11.69
N ILE A 7 24.36 16.08 -12.90
CA ILE A 7 25.29 17.18 -13.19
C ILE A 7 24.56 18.53 -13.14
N PHE A 8 23.38 18.63 -13.75
CA PHE A 8 22.56 19.87 -13.72
C PHE A 8 21.89 20.11 -12.35
N SER A 9 21.69 19.07 -11.55
CA SER A 9 21.13 19.15 -10.19
C SER A 9 22.18 19.20 -9.08
N ARG A 10 23.46 19.48 -9.38
CA ARG A 10 24.55 19.46 -8.36
C ARG A 10 24.23 20.33 -7.13
N ASN A 11 23.67 21.51 -7.34
CA ASN A 11 23.28 22.41 -6.25
C ASN A 11 22.11 21.85 -5.42
N VAL A 12 21.15 21.18 -6.07
CA VAL A 12 20.01 20.53 -5.41
C VAL A 12 20.50 19.33 -4.59
N LEU A 13 21.37 18.51 -5.15
CA LEU A 13 21.99 17.37 -4.47
C LEU A 13 22.73 17.80 -3.21
N LYS A 14 23.55 18.86 -3.30
CA LYS A 14 24.28 19.39 -2.15
C LYS A 14 23.32 19.88 -1.06
N ALA A 15 22.34 20.70 -1.43
CA ALA A 15 21.34 21.22 -0.49
C ALA A 15 20.52 20.10 0.17
N ASN A 16 20.11 19.09 -0.60
CA ASN A 16 19.35 17.95 -0.08
C ASN A 16 20.20 17.06 0.85
N PHE A 17 21.50 16.89 0.55
CA PHE A 17 22.41 16.12 1.39
C PHE A 17 22.72 16.82 2.73
N GLU A 18 22.77 18.15 2.75
CA GLU A 18 22.99 18.93 3.97
C GLU A 18 21.74 18.92 4.88
N ASN A 19 20.54 18.78 4.31
CA ASN A 19 19.28 18.73 5.04
C ASN A 19 19.23 17.54 6.03
N ARG A 20 18.96 17.84 7.31
CA ARG A 20 18.93 16.85 8.40
C ARG A 20 17.83 15.81 8.24
N ASP A 21 16.64 16.21 7.82
CA ASP A 21 15.49 15.30 7.73
C ASP A 21 15.60 14.40 6.50
N ILE A 22 16.11 14.92 5.38
CA ILE A 22 16.49 14.11 4.21
C ILE A 22 17.51 13.05 4.62
N ARG A 23 18.57 13.41 5.35
CA ARG A 23 19.58 12.44 5.82
C ARG A 23 18.97 11.36 6.70
N LYS A 24 18.05 11.68 7.61
CA LYS A 24 17.37 10.68 8.45
C LYS A 24 16.52 9.72 7.62
N ILE A 25 15.71 10.25 6.69
CA ILE A 25 14.86 9.45 5.80
C ILE A 25 15.73 8.52 4.95
N ILE A 26 16.80 9.06 4.36
CA ILE A 26 17.74 8.28 3.54
C ILE A 26 18.43 7.22 4.38
N ALA A 27 18.96 7.56 5.55
CA ALA A 27 19.65 6.60 6.42
C ALA A 27 18.72 5.43 6.81
N PHE A 28 17.47 5.72 7.17
CA PHE A 28 16.48 4.69 7.49
C PHE A 28 16.22 3.75 6.31
N TRP A 29 15.87 4.30 5.14
CA TRP A 29 15.54 3.50 3.97
C TRP A 29 16.76 2.83 3.33
N PHE A 30 17.95 3.42 3.45
CA PHE A 30 19.21 2.82 3.04
C PHE A 30 19.55 1.63 3.94
N ALA A 31 19.46 1.77 5.27
CA ALA A 31 19.65 0.66 6.18
C ALA A 31 18.65 -0.47 5.90
N MET A 32 17.37 -0.13 5.69
CA MET A 32 16.33 -1.10 5.31
C MET A 32 16.68 -1.85 4.02
N SER A 33 17.05 -1.11 2.97
CA SER A 33 17.39 -1.73 1.69
C SER A 33 18.70 -2.52 1.73
N ALA A 34 19.72 -2.02 2.42
CA ALA A 34 20.99 -2.71 2.60
C ALA A 34 20.80 -4.03 3.34
N LEU A 35 20.00 -4.05 4.41
CA LEU A 35 19.67 -5.27 5.14
C LEU A 35 18.92 -6.29 4.27
N LEU A 36 17.89 -5.85 3.54
CA LEU A 36 17.17 -6.70 2.59
C LEU A 36 18.08 -7.25 1.50
N TYR A 37 18.94 -6.39 0.93
CA TYR A 37 19.85 -6.76 -0.15
C TYR A 37 20.92 -7.73 0.31
N LEU A 38 21.53 -7.50 1.48
CA LEU A 38 22.48 -8.43 2.09
C LEU A 38 21.84 -9.79 2.31
N PHE A 39 20.66 -9.83 2.92
CA PHE A 39 19.94 -11.07 3.21
C PHE A 39 19.60 -11.86 1.94
N VAL A 40 19.16 -11.17 0.89
CA VAL A 40 18.79 -11.74 -0.40
C VAL A 40 20.04 -12.18 -1.19
N MET A 41 21.14 -11.42 -1.13
CA MET A 41 22.41 -11.81 -1.76
C MET A 41 23.04 -13.04 -1.11
N PHE A 42 22.99 -13.16 0.23
CA PHE A 42 23.45 -14.37 0.93
C PHE A 42 22.74 -15.64 0.44
N ARG A 43 21.53 -15.51 -0.11
CA ARG A 43 20.73 -16.59 -0.67
C ARG A 43 20.84 -16.74 -2.19
N GLY A 44 21.60 -15.87 -2.87
CA GLY A 44 21.68 -15.84 -4.34
C GLY A 44 20.38 -15.41 -5.02
N GLU A 45 19.51 -14.70 -4.31
CA GLU A 45 18.20 -14.26 -4.82
C GLU A 45 18.26 -12.82 -5.33
N GLN A 46 17.19 -12.37 -5.99
CA GLN A 46 17.01 -10.95 -6.37
C GLN A 46 15.77 -10.38 -5.68
N SER A 47 15.86 -9.14 -5.22
CA SER A 47 14.73 -8.42 -4.62
C SER A 47 14.41 -7.17 -5.42
N SER A 48 13.25 -7.19 -6.08
CA SER A 48 12.67 -6.00 -6.70
C SER A 48 12.39 -4.92 -5.66
N SER A 49 11.98 -5.31 -4.45
CA SER A 49 11.67 -4.40 -3.35
C SER A 49 12.89 -3.59 -2.89
N ALA A 50 14.03 -4.26 -2.64
CA ALA A 50 15.27 -3.59 -2.24
C ALA A 50 15.74 -2.60 -3.31
N ARG A 51 15.72 -3.01 -4.59
CA ARG A 51 16.07 -2.15 -5.74
C ARG A 51 15.15 -0.93 -5.82
N THR A 52 13.86 -1.12 -5.61
CA THR A 52 12.85 -0.05 -5.65
C THR A 52 13.06 0.97 -4.53
N ILE A 53 13.43 0.51 -3.33
CA ILE A 53 13.80 1.41 -2.22
C ILE A 53 15.04 2.22 -2.59
N LEU A 54 16.10 1.61 -3.15
CA LEU A 54 17.30 2.35 -3.57
C LEU A 54 16.99 3.40 -4.64
N VAL A 55 16.16 3.06 -5.63
CA VAL A 55 15.72 4.03 -6.65
C VAL A 55 14.90 5.16 -6.03
N SER A 56 14.08 4.85 -5.00
CA SER A 56 13.34 5.88 -4.26
C SER A 56 14.26 6.85 -3.52
N LEU A 57 15.36 6.36 -2.93
CA LEU A 57 16.37 7.21 -2.29
C LEU A 57 17.02 8.20 -3.27
N ILE A 58 17.28 7.73 -4.49
CA ILE A 58 17.79 8.57 -5.57
C ILE A 58 16.81 9.69 -5.89
N TYR A 59 15.51 9.40 -6.00
CA TYR A 59 14.49 10.44 -6.19
C TYR A 59 14.47 11.44 -5.05
N ILE A 60 14.58 10.97 -3.80
CA ILE A 60 14.66 11.84 -2.61
C ILE A 60 15.86 12.81 -2.68
N LEU A 61 17.00 12.38 -3.24
CA LEU A 61 18.17 13.23 -3.39
C LEU A 61 18.09 14.21 -4.56
N VAL A 62 17.52 13.81 -5.69
CA VAL A 62 17.57 14.61 -6.93
C VAL A 62 16.41 15.62 -7.04
N VAL A 63 15.28 15.36 -6.38
CA VAL A 63 14.09 16.22 -6.47
C VAL A 63 14.31 17.55 -5.74
N PRO A 64 14.00 18.71 -6.37
CA PRO A 64 14.11 20.02 -5.72
C PRO A 64 12.91 20.29 -4.81
N TRP A 65 12.88 19.66 -3.63
CA TRP A 65 11.76 19.75 -2.66
C TRP A 65 11.41 21.19 -2.26
N SER A 66 12.38 22.10 -2.29
CA SER A 66 12.18 23.53 -2.01
C SER A 66 11.25 24.24 -2.99
N LYS A 67 11.05 23.67 -4.19
CA LYS A 67 10.18 24.20 -5.24
C LYS A 67 8.82 23.51 -5.30
N ILE A 68 8.61 22.45 -4.53
CA ILE A 68 7.40 21.65 -4.54
C ILE A 68 6.63 21.94 -3.26
N THR A 69 5.39 22.41 -3.40
CA THR A 69 4.52 22.62 -2.24
C THR A 69 3.72 21.36 -1.92
N LYS A 70 3.25 21.25 -0.67
CA LYS A 70 2.40 20.12 -0.24
C LYS A 70 1.14 20.02 -1.08
N GLU A 71 0.56 21.16 -1.47
CA GLU A 71 -0.64 21.23 -2.31
C GLU A 71 -0.40 20.59 -3.67
N VAL A 72 0.78 20.78 -4.28
CA VAL A 72 1.14 20.14 -5.55
C VAL A 72 1.25 18.62 -5.39
N VAL A 73 1.88 18.16 -4.31
CA VAL A 73 1.98 16.72 -3.99
C VAL A 73 0.60 16.11 -3.82
N LEU A 74 -0.25 16.75 -3.03
CA LEU A 74 -1.61 16.27 -2.77
C LEU A 74 -2.47 16.32 -4.03
N PHE A 75 -2.40 17.39 -4.80
CA PHE A 75 -3.10 17.51 -6.08
C PHE A 75 -2.72 16.37 -7.04
N ALA A 76 -1.42 16.06 -7.16
CA ALA A 76 -0.94 14.95 -7.96
C ALA A 76 -1.54 13.62 -7.49
N VAL A 77 -1.57 13.35 -6.17
CA VAL A 77 -2.14 12.11 -5.64
C VAL A 77 -3.66 12.04 -5.83
N ILE A 78 -4.41 13.08 -5.45
CA ILE A 78 -5.89 13.07 -5.56
C ILE A 78 -6.35 13.05 -7.02
N SER A 79 -5.57 13.60 -7.96
CA SER A 79 -5.86 13.45 -9.39
C SER A 79 -5.87 11.99 -9.83
N GLY A 80 -5.09 11.13 -9.17
CA GLY A 80 -5.08 9.69 -9.38
C GLY A 80 -6.42 9.02 -9.05
N GLY A 81 -7.15 9.50 -8.04
CA GLY A 81 -8.47 8.98 -7.68
C GLY A 81 -9.54 9.36 -8.70
N VAL A 82 -9.45 10.57 -9.25
CA VAL A 82 -10.29 11.02 -10.36
C VAL A 82 -10.01 10.17 -11.61
N ALA A 83 -8.72 10.01 -11.97
CA ALA A 83 -8.30 9.22 -13.11
C ALA A 83 -8.72 7.76 -12.98
N ALA A 84 -8.58 7.16 -11.79
CA ALA A 84 -9.04 5.80 -11.52
C ALA A 84 -10.57 5.64 -11.70
N GLY A 85 -11.35 6.63 -11.24
CA GLY A 85 -12.79 6.65 -11.46
C GLY A 85 -13.15 6.71 -12.95
N VAL A 86 -12.56 7.63 -13.70
CA VAL A 86 -12.77 7.76 -15.14
C VAL A 86 -12.36 6.50 -15.88
N ALA A 87 -11.19 5.94 -15.58
CA ALA A 87 -10.71 4.70 -16.17
C ALA A 87 -11.66 3.52 -15.87
N SER A 88 -12.17 3.44 -14.63
CA SER A 88 -13.11 2.38 -14.24
C SER A 88 -14.45 2.50 -14.96
N ILE A 89 -14.96 3.72 -15.16
CA ILE A 89 -16.18 3.96 -15.94
C ILE A 89 -15.93 3.55 -17.39
N TYR A 90 -14.77 3.92 -17.94
CA TYR A 90 -14.39 3.57 -19.30
C TYR A 90 -14.34 2.04 -19.48
N GLU A 91 -13.63 1.33 -18.61
CA GLU A 91 -13.53 -0.13 -18.65
C GLU A 91 -14.90 -0.80 -18.50
N GLN A 92 -15.73 -0.37 -17.56
CA GLN A 92 -17.02 -1.02 -17.31
C GLN A 92 -18.05 -0.70 -18.40
N VAL A 93 -18.24 0.57 -18.74
CA VAL A 93 -19.34 1.03 -19.60
C VAL A 93 -18.99 0.86 -21.08
N PHE A 94 -17.76 1.19 -21.48
CA PHE A 94 -17.39 1.21 -22.90
C PHE A 94 -16.71 -0.08 -23.35
N LEU A 95 -15.90 -0.70 -22.49
CA LEU A 95 -15.22 -1.96 -22.82
C LEU A 95 -15.99 -3.20 -22.35
N GLY A 96 -17.06 -3.05 -21.58
CA GLY A 96 -17.84 -4.16 -21.03
C GLY A 96 -17.07 -5.03 -20.04
N ILE A 97 -15.96 -4.52 -19.48
CA ILE A 97 -15.14 -5.25 -18.52
C ILE A 97 -15.86 -5.24 -17.17
N THR A 98 -16.29 -6.40 -16.72
CA THR A 98 -17.04 -6.54 -15.46
C THR A 98 -16.19 -6.23 -14.23
N LYS A 99 -14.88 -6.50 -14.28
CA LYS A 99 -13.95 -6.34 -13.16
C LYS A 99 -12.77 -5.44 -13.52
N VAL A 100 -12.85 -4.18 -13.10
CA VAL A 100 -11.95 -3.10 -13.54
C VAL A 100 -10.57 -3.16 -12.89
N GLY A 101 -9.57 -2.50 -13.49
CA GLY A 101 -8.18 -2.48 -13.04
C GLY A 101 -7.35 -3.62 -13.64
N GLY A 102 -7.85 -4.27 -14.69
CA GLY A 102 -7.20 -5.41 -15.34
C GLY A 102 -5.85 -5.08 -15.97
N ILE A 103 -5.65 -3.83 -16.44
CA ILE A 103 -4.40 -3.38 -17.10
C ILE A 103 -3.17 -3.59 -16.20
N ILE A 104 -3.31 -3.36 -14.89
CA ILE A 104 -2.21 -3.51 -13.92
C ILE A 104 -2.29 -4.85 -13.17
N ASN A 105 -3.48 -5.44 -13.08
CA ASN A 105 -3.97 -6.37 -12.05
C ASN A 105 -4.85 -5.64 -11.01
N GLN A 106 -6.03 -6.21 -10.79
CA GLN A 106 -7.10 -5.66 -9.94
C GLN A 106 -6.64 -5.42 -8.50
N ILE A 107 -5.78 -6.29 -7.96
CA ILE A 107 -5.37 -6.24 -6.55
C ILE A 107 -4.46 -5.03 -6.26
N PRO A 108 -3.31 -4.86 -6.94
CA PRO A 108 -2.50 -3.66 -6.77
C PRO A 108 -3.26 -2.40 -7.15
N PHE A 109 -4.07 -2.43 -8.23
CA PHE A 109 -4.93 -1.31 -8.63
C PHE A 109 -5.84 -0.85 -7.48
N ALA A 110 -6.64 -1.75 -6.92
CA ALA A 110 -7.55 -1.43 -5.81
C ALA A 110 -6.78 -0.88 -4.59
N THR A 111 -5.59 -1.41 -4.32
CA THR A 111 -4.75 -0.95 -3.20
C THR A 111 -4.20 0.47 -3.43
N TYR A 112 -3.74 0.81 -4.65
CA TYR A 112 -3.34 2.17 -5.01
C TYR A 112 -4.48 3.18 -4.84
N VAL A 113 -5.66 2.80 -5.32
CA VAL A 113 -6.85 3.64 -5.25
C VAL A 113 -7.31 3.79 -3.80
N ALA A 114 -7.19 2.75 -2.97
CA ALA A 114 -7.49 2.83 -1.53
C ALA A 114 -6.54 3.76 -0.78
N ILE A 115 -5.24 3.74 -1.08
CA ILE A 115 -4.28 4.71 -0.55
C ILE A 115 -4.68 6.14 -0.97
N THR A 116 -5.05 6.32 -2.24
CA THR A 116 -5.49 7.62 -2.77
C THR A 116 -6.77 8.12 -2.10
N LEU A 117 -7.73 7.22 -1.81
CA LEU A 117 -8.94 7.53 -1.06
C LEU A 117 -8.61 8.05 0.35
N ILE A 118 -7.73 7.36 1.08
CA ILE A 118 -7.30 7.76 2.42
C ILE A 118 -6.65 9.16 2.39
N ILE A 119 -5.79 9.41 1.40
CA ILE A 119 -5.14 10.72 1.24
C ILE A 119 -6.16 11.80 0.86
N SER A 120 -7.14 11.49 0.01
CA SER A 120 -8.20 12.42 -0.39
C SER A 120 -9.10 12.82 0.79
N VAL A 121 -9.51 11.85 1.61
CA VAL A 121 -10.27 12.11 2.86
C VAL A 121 -9.46 13.01 3.79
N ASN A 122 -8.18 12.74 3.96
CA ASN A 122 -7.34 13.54 4.85
C ASN A 122 -7.12 14.97 4.30
N THR A 123 -6.90 15.10 2.98
CA THR A 123 -6.75 16.39 2.30
C THR A 123 -7.99 17.27 2.47
N TYR A 124 -9.19 16.69 2.30
CA TYR A 124 -10.45 17.38 2.53
C TYR A 124 -10.58 17.95 3.96
N ASN A 125 -10.06 17.22 4.96
CA ASN A 125 -10.13 17.63 6.37
C ASN A 125 -9.11 18.71 6.74
N ILE A 126 -7.94 18.72 6.10
CA ILE A 126 -6.86 19.69 6.39
C ILE A 126 -7.12 21.03 5.71
N TYR A 127 -7.53 21.01 4.43
CA TYR A 127 -7.57 22.21 3.61
C TYR A 127 -8.95 22.89 3.62
N GLN A 128 -8.96 24.22 3.71
CA GLN A 128 -10.19 25.02 3.61
C GLN A 128 -10.46 25.56 2.20
N ASN A 129 -9.46 25.51 1.31
CA ASN A 129 -9.60 25.95 -0.06
C ASN A 129 -10.73 25.16 -0.77
N ARG A 130 -11.71 25.89 -1.32
CA ARG A 130 -12.91 25.30 -1.94
C ARG A 130 -12.57 24.39 -3.12
N LEU A 131 -11.61 24.77 -3.96
CA LEU A 131 -11.18 23.98 -5.11
C LEU A 131 -10.55 22.66 -4.66
N ILE A 132 -9.61 22.70 -3.71
CA ILE A 132 -8.97 21.49 -3.16
C ILE A 132 -10.02 20.56 -2.55
N LYS A 133 -11.00 21.10 -1.83
CA LYS A 133 -12.11 20.32 -1.27
C LYS A 133 -12.97 19.66 -2.35
N ILE A 134 -13.36 20.39 -3.40
CA ILE A 134 -14.15 19.85 -4.52
C ILE A 134 -13.38 18.71 -5.20
N ILE A 135 -12.11 18.92 -5.53
CA ILE A 135 -11.30 17.90 -6.19
C ILE A 135 -11.10 16.68 -5.28
N SER A 136 -10.91 16.89 -3.98
CA SER A 136 -10.82 15.80 -3.01
C SER A 136 -12.11 14.97 -2.98
N VAL A 137 -13.28 15.61 -3.02
CA VAL A 137 -14.57 14.89 -3.08
C VAL A 137 -14.74 14.12 -4.38
N ILE A 138 -14.40 14.71 -5.53
CA ILE A 138 -14.45 14.01 -6.83
C ILE A 138 -13.50 12.80 -6.82
N SER A 139 -12.28 12.98 -6.29
CA SER A 139 -11.31 11.91 -6.11
C SER A 139 -11.84 10.80 -5.20
N MET A 140 -12.51 11.15 -4.09
CA MET A 140 -13.12 10.17 -3.18
C MET A 140 -14.19 9.35 -3.89
N LEU A 141 -15.10 10.00 -4.63
CA LEU A 141 -16.16 9.32 -5.37
C LEU A 141 -15.59 8.41 -6.47
N GLY A 142 -14.63 8.92 -7.25
CA GLY A 142 -13.94 8.13 -8.27
C GLY A 142 -13.21 6.93 -7.69
N SER A 143 -12.53 7.12 -6.55
CA SER A 143 -11.82 6.05 -5.85
C SER A 143 -12.77 4.99 -5.29
N ILE A 144 -13.88 5.39 -4.65
CA ILE A 144 -14.89 4.46 -4.13
C ILE A 144 -15.48 3.63 -5.27
N TYR A 145 -15.86 4.26 -6.37
CA TYR A 145 -16.40 3.57 -7.53
C TYR A 145 -15.39 2.56 -8.11
N ALA A 146 -14.14 2.97 -8.34
CA ALA A 146 -13.08 2.10 -8.85
C ALA A 146 -12.82 0.90 -7.92
N ILE A 147 -12.84 1.10 -6.60
CA ILE A 147 -12.63 0.03 -5.61
C ILE A 147 -13.80 -0.96 -5.61
N ILE A 148 -15.05 -0.50 -5.73
CA ILE A 148 -16.22 -1.39 -5.87
C ILE A 148 -16.07 -2.24 -7.11
N MET A 149 -15.84 -1.60 -8.26
CA MET A 149 -15.81 -2.30 -9.54
C MET A 149 -14.58 -3.19 -9.71
N SER A 150 -13.52 -2.98 -8.92
CA SER A 150 -12.37 -3.89 -8.87
C SER A 150 -12.72 -5.23 -8.23
N GLU A 151 -13.79 -5.27 -7.43
CA GLU A 151 -14.27 -6.42 -6.68
C GLU A 151 -13.18 -7.15 -5.85
N VAL A 152 -12.23 -6.38 -5.29
CA VAL A 152 -11.15 -6.88 -4.44
C VAL A 152 -11.56 -6.84 -2.96
N ARG A 153 -12.12 -7.97 -2.49
CA ARG A 153 -12.62 -8.17 -1.13
C ARG A 153 -11.63 -7.77 -0.02
N GLY A 154 -10.34 -8.10 -0.20
CA GLY A 154 -9.30 -7.79 0.79
C GLY A 154 -9.12 -6.28 1.03
N VAL A 155 -9.25 -5.47 -0.03
CA VAL A 155 -9.16 -4.00 0.07
C VAL A 155 -10.41 -3.42 0.74
N TRP A 156 -11.60 -3.97 0.49
CA TRP A 156 -12.82 -3.55 1.16
C TRP A 156 -12.74 -3.76 2.68
N LEU A 157 -12.28 -4.94 3.10
CA LEU A 157 -12.05 -5.25 4.52
C LEU A 157 -11.01 -4.30 5.12
N ALA A 158 -9.89 -4.08 4.42
CA ALA A 158 -8.85 -3.17 4.88
C ALA A 158 -9.37 -1.73 5.07
N LEU A 159 -10.18 -1.21 4.12
CA LEU A 159 -10.81 0.10 4.26
C LEU A 159 -11.86 0.16 5.36
N MET A 160 -12.59 -0.93 5.61
CA MET A 160 -13.52 -1.01 6.74
C MET A 160 -12.76 -0.88 8.07
N VAL A 161 -11.66 -1.61 8.23
CA VAL A 161 -10.80 -1.51 9.43
C VAL A 161 -10.21 -0.10 9.56
N VAL A 162 -9.68 0.49 8.49
CA VAL A 162 -9.19 1.88 8.49
C VAL A 162 -10.29 2.85 8.93
N SER A 163 -11.50 2.69 8.39
CA SER A 163 -12.65 3.54 8.73
C SER A 163 -13.01 3.42 10.21
N VAL A 164 -13.13 2.19 10.73
CA VAL A 164 -13.41 1.95 12.16
C VAL A 164 -12.32 2.56 13.04
N CYS A 165 -11.04 2.30 12.76
CA CYS A 165 -9.93 2.90 13.50
C CYS A 165 -9.95 4.43 13.46
N TYR A 166 -10.26 5.02 12.30
CA TYR A 166 -10.42 6.46 12.15
C TYR A 166 -11.58 7.00 12.99
N LEU A 167 -12.76 6.36 12.95
CA LEU A 167 -13.93 6.73 13.77
C LEU A 167 -13.57 6.68 15.26
N LEU A 168 -13.00 5.55 15.73
CA LEU A 168 -12.59 5.36 17.13
C LEU A 168 -11.61 6.45 17.59
N SER A 169 -10.66 6.85 16.73
CA SER A 169 -9.71 7.94 17.03
C SER A 169 -10.37 9.31 17.27
N LYS A 170 -11.61 9.49 16.80
CA LYS A 170 -12.37 10.74 16.92
C LYS A 170 -13.43 10.71 18.01
N ILE A 171 -13.83 9.54 18.50
CA ILE A 171 -14.92 9.39 19.49
C ILE A 171 -14.66 10.24 20.75
N ALA A 172 -13.43 10.24 21.26
CA ALA A 172 -13.10 11.01 22.47
C ALA A 172 -13.08 12.54 22.27
N ARG A 173 -13.13 13.03 21.02
CA ARG A 173 -12.91 14.46 20.69
C ARG A 173 -14.11 15.11 19.99
N LEU A 174 -15.13 14.35 19.60
CA LEU A 174 -16.28 14.85 18.87
C LEU A 174 -17.54 14.81 19.73
N ALA A 175 -18.41 15.80 19.52
CA ALA A 175 -19.75 15.77 20.09
C ALA A 175 -20.50 14.52 19.61
N VAL A 176 -21.29 13.90 20.49
CA VAL A 176 -22.06 12.67 20.22
C VAL A 176 -22.88 12.78 18.92
N LYS A 177 -23.50 13.93 18.63
CA LYS A 177 -24.24 14.17 17.38
C LYS A 177 -23.39 13.98 16.12
N LYS A 178 -22.11 14.39 16.12
CA LYS A 178 -21.19 14.19 14.99
C LYS A 178 -20.79 12.72 14.85
N ILE A 179 -20.61 12.01 15.97
CA ILE A 179 -20.32 10.57 15.97
C ILE A 179 -21.51 9.79 15.41
N ILE A 180 -22.73 10.11 15.83
CA ILE A 180 -23.96 9.50 15.32
C ILE A 180 -24.10 9.74 13.81
N LEU A 181 -23.88 10.98 13.33
CA LEU A 181 -23.92 11.28 11.89
C LEU A 181 -22.87 10.50 11.10
N MET A 182 -21.65 10.36 11.63
CA MET A 182 -20.58 9.57 11.02
C MET A 182 -20.93 8.07 10.98
N LEU A 183 -21.51 7.54 12.07
CA LEU A 183 -21.96 6.15 12.14
C LEU A 183 -23.11 5.88 11.17
N ILE A 184 -24.11 6.77 11.12
CA ILE A 184 -25.22 6.67 10.15
C ILE A 184 -24.67 6.72 8.73
N SER A 185 -23.77 7.65 8.42
CA SER A 185 -23.15 7.76 7.10
C SER A 185 -22.40 6.47 6.73
N PHE A 186 -21.65 5.91 7.68
CA PHE A 186 -20.95 4.64 7.50
C PHE A 186 -21.92 3.47 7.25
N LEU A 187 -23.02 3.39 8.01
CA LEU A 187 -24.05 2.38 7.83
C LEU A 187 -24.81 2.53 6.50
N VAL A 188 -25.11 3.75 6.08
CA VAL A 188 -25.73 4.03 4.77
C VAL A 188 -24.82 3.65 3.63
N ILE A 189 -23.51 3.91 3.76
CA ILE A 189 -22.50 3.49 2.81
C ILE A 189 -22.47 1.94 2.73
N ILE A 190 -22.41 1.24 3.87
CA ILE A 190 -22.49 -0.23 3.94
C ILE A 190 -23.79 -0.76 3.31
N ALA A 191 -24.94 -0.15 3.61
CA ALA A 191 -26.23 -0.55 3.06
C ALA A 191 -26.26 -0.36 1.54
N SER A 192 -25.79 0.79 1.03
CA SER A 192 -25.68 1.06 -0.41
C SER A 192 -24.78 0.06 -1.13
N PHE A 193 -23.71 -0.40 -0.47
CA PHE A 193 -22.85 -1.45 -0.99
C PHE A 193 -23.61 -2.79 -1.15
N THR A 194 -24.45 -3.18 -0.19
CA THR A 194 -25.23 -4.43 -0.27
C THR A 194 -26.24 -4.48 -1.42
N SER A 195 -26.67 -3.33 -1.95
CA SER A 195 -27.56 -3.24 -3.11
C SER A 195 -26.85 -3.31 -4.46
N SER A 196 -25.51 -3.36 -4.47
CA SER A 196 -24.75 -3.47 -5.73
C SER A 196 -24.71 -4.91 -6.24
N THR A 197 -24.95 -5.09 -7.53
CA THR A 197 -24.87 -6.39 -8.22
C THR A 197 -23.49 -7.05 -8.08
N ALA A 198 -22.42 -6.24 -8.07
CA ALA A 198 -21.05 -6.69 -7.82
C ALA A 198 -20.93 -7.39 -6.45
N ILE A 199 -21.51 -6.82 -5.39
CA ILE A 199 -21.45 -7.41 -4.04
C ILE A 199 -22.33 -8.66 -3.94
N GLU A 200 -23.52 -8.62 -4.52
CA GLU A 200 -24.41 -9.78 -4.56
C GLU A 200 -23.73 -10.99 -5.24
N ASN A 201 -23.12 -10.76 -6.41
CA ASN A 201 -22.35 -11.78 -7.13
C ASN A 201 -21.21 -12.33 -6.28
N ARG A 202 -20.52 -11.48 -5.51
CA ARG A 202 -19.44 -11.92 -4.60
C ARG A 202 -19.93 -12.70 -3.40
N ILE A 203 -21.08 -12.37 -2.83
CA ILE A 203 -21.69 -13.15 -1.75
C ILE A 203 -22.07 -14.54 -2.29
N LYS A 204 -22.73 -14.60 -3.46
CA LYS A 204 -23.08 -15.86 -4.14
C LYS A 204 -21.84 -16.71 -4.42
N GLN A 205 -20.81 -16.11 -5.02
CA GLN A 205 -19.54 -16.80 -5.30
C GLN A 205 -18.91 -17.34 -4.02
N THR A 206 -18.88 -16.56 -2.94
CA THR A 206 -18.30 -16.99 -1.66
C THR A 206 -19.04 -18.20 -1.09
N LYS A 207 -20.38 -18.21 -1.14
CA LYS A 207 -21.18 -19.37 -0.70
C LYS A 207 -20.85 -20.62 -1.51
N ILE A 208 -20.74 -20.50 -2.84
CA ILE A 208 -20.35 -21.60 -3.73
C ILE A 208 -18.94 -22.09 -3.37
N GLU A 209 -17.97 -21.18 -3.20
CA GLU A 209 -16.60 -21.56 -2.82
C GLU A 209 -16.56 -22.35 -1.50
N PHE A 210 -17.35 -21.96 -0.50
CA PHE A 210 -17.44 -22.70 0.77
C PHE A 210 -18.08 -24.07 0.60
N GLN A 211 -19.14 -24.19 -0.20
CA GLN A 211 -19.78 -25.48 -0.49
C GLN A 211 -18.81 -26.46 -1.17
N GLU A 212 -18.04 -25.98 -2.15
CA GLU A 212 -16.99 -26.77 -2.82
C GLU A 212 -15.93 -27.24 -1.81
N ILE A 213 -15.45 -26.34 -0.94
CA ILE A 213 -14.47 -26.69 0.10
C ILE A 213 -15.03 -27.75 1.06
N THR A 214 -16.28 -27.61 1.51
CA THR A 214 -16.91 -28.61 2.39
C THR A 214 -17.11 -29.96 1.71
N ASN A 215 -17.24 -29.98 0.39
CA ASN A 215 -17.32 -31.19 -0.42
C ASN A 215 -15.93 -31.77 -0.76
N GLY A 216 -14.85 -31.21 -0.19
CA GLY A 216 -13.47 -31.67 -0.40
C GLY A 216 -12.79 -31.06 -1.64
N ASN A 217 -13.45 -30.18 -2.38
CA ASN A 217 -12.85 -29.47 -3.51
C ASN A 217 -12.19 -28.15 -3.07
N TYR A 218 -10.86 -28.19 -2.93
CA TYR A 218 -10.07 -27.02 -2.55
C TYR A 218 -9.57 -26.18 -3.75
N ASP A 219 -9.98 -26.49 -4.98
CA ASP A 219 -9.57 -25.75 -6.19
C ASP A 219 -10.38 -24.46 -6.43
N THR A 220 -10.80 -23.82 -5.34
CA THR A 220 -11.44 -22.51 -5.30
C THR A 220 -10.46 -21.41 -4.89
N SER A 221 -10.83 -20.13 -5.00
CA SER A 221 -9.92 -19.03 -4.63
C SER A 221 -9.58 -19.05 -3.13
N ILE A 222 -10.56 -19.37 -2.28
CA ILE A 222 -10.36 -19.54 -0.84
C ILE A 222 -9.64 -20.85 -0.55
N GLY A 223 -10.05 -21.95 -1.20
CA GLY A 223 -9.46 -23.27 -0.99
C GLY A 223 -7.97 -23.30 -1.31
N ILE A 224 -7.55 -22.70 -2.43
CA ILE A 224 -6.14 -22.57 -2.81
C ILE A 224 -5.36 -21.79 -1.74
N ARG A 225 -5.92 -20.68 -1.22
CA ARG A 225 -5.24 -19.93 -0.14
C ARG A 225 -5.04 -20.79 1.10
N PHE A 226 -6.02 -21.57 1.51
CA PHE A 226 -5.87 -22.48 2.66
C PHE A 226 -4.78 -23.53 2.42
N GLN A 227 -4.71 -24.10 1.22
CA GLN A 227 -3.63 -25.03 0.86
C GLN A 227 -2.25 -24.35 0.91
N LEU A 228 -2.13 -23.14 0.33
CA LEU A 228 -0.89 -22.37 0.36
C LEU A 228 -0.48 -21.99 1.78
N TRP A 229 -1.43 -21.57 2.62
CA TRP A 229 -1.14 -21.17 4.01
C TRP A 229 -0.76 -22.37 4.88
N GLY A 230 -1.42 -23.51 4.70
CA GLY A 230 -1.02 -24.76 5.35
C GLY A 230 0.39 -25.18 4.94
N SER A 231 0.68 -25.14 3.63
CA SER A 231 2.02 -25.38 3.08
C SER A 231 3.07 -24.45 3.67
N ALA A 232 2.79 -23.14 3.74
CA ALA A 232 3.67 -22.13 4.34
C ALA A 232 3.94 -22.40 5.82
N ILE A 233 2.92 -22.75 6.61
CA ILE A 233 3.07 -23.03 8.03
C ILE A 233 3.99 -24.24 8.25
N GLU A 234 3.84 -25.31 7.48
CA GLU A 234 4.73 -26.48 7.56
C GLU A 234 6.19 -26.12 7.21
N MET A 235 6.40 -25.28 6.21
CA MET A 235 7.71 -24.75 5.86
C MET A 235 8.31 -23.90 6.98
N ILE A 236 7.52 -23.00 7.56
CA ILE A 236 7.95 -22.12 8.66
C ILE A 236 8.36 -22.93 9.89
N LYS A 237 7.61 -23.98 10.25
CA LYS A 237 7.96 -24.87 11.38
C LYS A 237 9.35 -25.49 11.20
N SER A 238 9.72 -25.84 9.97
CA SER A 238 11.02 -26.44 9.68
C SER A 238 12.19 -25.45 9.69
N HIS A 239 11.96 -24.18 9.30
CA HIS A 239 13.01 -23.16 9.16
C HIS A 239 12.58 -21.78 9.71
N PRO A 240 12.26 -21.66 11.01
CA PRO A 240 11.63 -20.45 11.56
C PRO A 240 12.58 -19.24 11.61
N LEU A 241 13.89 -19.44 11.77
CA LEU A 241 14.82 -18.31 11.89
C LEU A 241 15.24 -17.77 10.52
N SER A 242 15.67 -18.66 9.64
CA SER A 242 16.34 -18.29 8.39
C SER A 242 15.43 -18.30 7.16
N GLY A 243 14.27 -18.95 7.23
CA GLY A 243 13.44 -19.24 6.07
C GLY A 243 14.08 -20.28 5.13
N LEU A 244 13.30 -20.72 4.14
CA LEU A 244 13.75 -21.69 3.14
C LEU A 244 14.51 -21.03 1.98
N GLY A 245 14.16 -19.79 1.61
CA GLY A 245 14.57 -19.20 0.35
C GLY A 245 13.73 -19.71 -0.84
N THR A 246 13.87 -19.02 -1.96
CA THR A 246 12.97 -19.13 -3.11
C THR A 246 13.06 -20.47 -3.83
N ILE A 247 14.26 -21.03 -3.98
CA ILE A 247 14.45 -22.31 -4.66
C ILE A 247 13.90 -23.45 -3.81
N GLN A 248 14.23 -23.45 -2.51
CA GLN A 248 13.90 -24.54 -1.61
C GLN A 248 12.41 -24.60 -1.29
N TYR A 249 11.71 -23.46 -1.12
CA TYR A 249 10.26 -23.51 -0.91
C TYR A 249 9.54 -24.06 -2.15
N LYS A 250 10.00 -23.73 -3.38
CA LYS A 250 9.42 -24.28 -4.62
C LYS A 250 9.56 -25.79 -4.69
N ASN A 251 10.74 -26.30 -4.36
CA ASN A 251 10.99 -27.75 -4.29
C ASN A 251 10.10 -28.40 -3.23
N LYS A 252 9.89 -27.72 -2.09
CA LYS A 252 9.02 -28.23 -1.02
C LYS A 252 7.55 -28.26 -1.42
N MET A 253 7.06 -27.29 -2.18
CA MET A 253 5.72 -27.32 -2.76
C MET A 253 5.56 -28.47 -3.76
N GLU A 254 6.56 -28.71 -4.60
CA GLU A 254 6.57 -29.86 -5.52
C GLU A 254 6.51 -31.19 -4.74
N GLU A 255 7.31 -31.35 -3.69
CA GLU A 255 7.25 -32.52 -2.80
C GLU A 255 5.87 -32.72 -2.17
N GLN A 256 5.24 -31.63 -1.70
CA GLN A 256 3.88 -31.67 -1.14
C GLN A 256 2.84 -32.07 -2.18
N TYR A 257 2.98 -31.60 -3.43
CA TYR A 257 2.10 -32.00 -4.53
C TYR A 257 2.24 -33.50 -4.85
N GLN A 258 3.47 -34.01 -4.96
CA GLN A 258 3.71 -35.44 -5.20
C GLN A 258 3.17 -36.34 -4.08
N LYS A 259 3.07 -35.81 -2.85
CA LYS A 259 2.46 -36.49 -1.69
C LYS A 259 0.94 -36.33 -1.59
N GLY A 260 0.30 -35.61 -2.52
CA GLY A 260 -1.14 -35.34 -2.50
C GLY A 260 -1.58 -34.37 -1.40
N LEU A 261 -0.66 -33.59 -0.82
CA LEU A 261 -0.97 -32.63 0.26
C LEU A 261 -1.49 -31.29 -0.27
N ILE A 262 -1.18 -30.96 -1.52
CA ILE A 262 -1.71 -29.79 -2.24
C ILE A 262 -2.14 -30.21 -3.64
N THR A 263 -3.07 -29.49 -4.24
CA THR A 263 -3.54 -29.70 -5.61
C THR A 263 -2.57 -29.11 -6.64
N SER A 264 -2.71 -29.51 -7.91
CA SER A 264 -1.93 -28.93 -9.02
C SER A 264 -2.18 -27.42 -9.17
N LYS A 265 -3.40 -26.98 -8.88
CA LYS A 265 -3.80 -25.58 -8.90
C LYS A 265 -3.18 -24.76 -7.77
N ALA A 266 -2.93 -25.37 -6.61
CA ALA A 266 -2.12 -24.75 -5.57
C ALA A 266 -0.63 -24.72 -5.96
N LEU A 267 -0.11 -25.80 -6.55
CA LEU A 267 1.27 -25.88 -7.04
C LEU A 267 1.59 -24.82 -8.10
N SER A 268 0.62 -24.42 -8.94
CA SER A 268 0.85 -23.37 -9.95
C SER A 268 1.25 -22.01 -9.37
N PHE A 269 1.07 -21.79 -8.06
CA PHE A 269 1.51 -20.58 -7.36
C PHE A 269 2.95 -20.66 -6.83
N LYS A 270 3.68 -21.77 -7.02
CA LYS A 270 5.07 -21.90 -6.57
C LYS A 270 5.98 -20.80 -7.12
N ASP A 271 5.72 -20.32 -8.33
CA ASP A 271 6.47 -19.22 -8.96
C ASP A 271 5.92 -17.83 -8.66
N ALA A 272 4.76 -17.75 -8.01
CA ALA A 272 4.13 -16.51 -7.59
C ALA A 272 4.42 -16.24 -6.10
N HIS A 273 3.44 -16.51 -5.24
CA HIS A 273 3.46 -16.16 -3.82
C HIS A 273 2.32 -16.83 -3.05
N PHE A 274 2.41 -16.81 -1.72
CA PHE A 274 1.43 -17.42 -0.81
C PHE A 274 0.12 -16.63 -0.61
N HIS A 275 -0.12 -15.56 -1.39
CA HIS A 275 -1.29 -14.68 -1.23
C HIS A 275 -1.45 -14.13 0.20
N ASN A 276 -0.33 -13.95 0.88
CA ASN A 276 -0.24 -13.37 2.21
C ASN A 276 1.21 -12.89 2.38
N GLN A 277 1.39 -11.58 2.49
CA GLN A 277 2.70 -10.94 2.60
C GLN A 277 3.51 -11.50 3.77
N PHE A 278 2.86 -11.74 4.91
CA PHE A 278 3.53 -12.19 6.11
C PHE A 278 4.02 -13.62 5.97
N LEU A 279 3.17 -14.53 5.49
CA LEU A 279 3.57 -15.92 5.23
C LEU A 279 4.61 -16.01 4.11
N ASP A 280 4.46 -15.26 3.02
CA ASP A 280 5.43 -15.25 1.92
C ASP A 280 6.81 -14.76 2.40
N SER A 281 6.84 -13.64 3.16
CA SER A 281 8.09 -13.11 3.71
C SER A 281 8.72 -14.05 4.73
N TYR A 282 7.91 -14.72 5.54
CA TYR A 282 8.38 -15.67 6.55
C TYR A 282 8.93 -16.95 5.89
N VAL A 283 8.20 -17.55 4.95
CA VAL A 283 8.69 -18.74 4.22
C VAL A 283 10.00 -18.45 3.52
N ARG A 284 10.13 -17.30 2.84
CA ARG A 284 11.36 -16.95 2.11
C ARG A 284 12.51 -16.60 3.04
N TYR A 285 12.26 -15.76 4.05
CA TYR A 285 13.33 -15.06 4.76
C TYR A 285 13.29 -15.22 6.30
N GLY A 286 12.46 -16.12 6.82
CA GLY A 286 12.35 -16.38 8.24
C GLY A 286 11.77 -15.21 9.03
N ILE A 287 12.04 -15.19 10.33
CA ILE A 287 11.58 -14.13 11.23
C ILE A 287 12.04 -12.73 10.80
N LEU A 288 13.23 -12.62 10.20
CA LEU A 288 13.74 -11.34 9.70
C LEU A 288 12.87 -10.79 8.57
N GLY A 289 12.45 -11.64 7.63
CA GLY A 289 11.50 -11.26 6.58
C GLY A 289 10.19 -10.72 7.12
N LEU A 290 9.65 -11.40 8.13
CA LEU A 290 8.42 -10.98 8.79
C LEU A 290 8.57 -9.59 9.44
N VAL A 291 9.65 -9.39 10.20
CA VAL A 291 9.97 -8.11 10.83
C VAL A 291 10.13 -7.00 9.79
N PHE A 292 10.82 -7.26 8.67
CA PHE A 292 10.95 -6.28 7.60
C PHE A 292 9.61 -5.89 6.98
N ALA A 293 8.72 -6.86 6.73
CA ALA A 293 7.39 -6.56 6.21
C ALA A 293 6.62 -5.63 7.16
N PHE A 294 6.64 -5.91 8.47
CA PHE A 294 6.03 -5.03 9.47
C PHE A 294 6.68 -3.65 9.54
N LEU A 295 8.02 -3.57 9.51
CA LEU A 295 8.73 -2.29 9.57
C LEU A 295 8.46 -1.42 8.34
N ILE A 296 8.31 -2.02 7.15
CA ILE A 296 7.95 -1.26 5.94
C ILE A 296 6.51 -0.75 6.03
N PHE A 297 5.56 -1.58 6.46
CA PHE A 297 4.16 -1.16 6.58
C PHE A 297 3.93 -0.14 7.70
N THR A 298 4.75 -0.18 8.75
CA THR A 298 4.71 0.81 9.84
C THR A 298 5.69 1.97 9.64
N SER A 299 6.50 1.97 8.56
CA SER A 299 7.43 3.05 8.20
C SER A 299 6.78 4.44 8.16
N PRO A 300 5.54 4.60 7.64
CA PRO A 300 4.88 5.90 7.67
C PRO A 300 4.69 6.44 9.10
N LEU A 301 4.60 5.55 10.11
CA LEU A 301 4.45 5.90 11.53
C LEU A 301 5.74 6.39 12.17
N TYR A 302 6.90 5.84 11.80
CA TYR A 302 8.18 6.30 12.33
C TYR A 302 8.53 7.71 11.84
N ILE A 303 8.04 8.06 10.65
CA ILE A 303 8.16 9.41 10.08
C ILE A 303 7.14 10.39 10.72
N CYS A 304 6.07 9.90 11.37
CA CYS A 304 5.02 10.74 11.98
C CYS A 304 5.51 11.73 13.04
N ASN A 305 6.68 11.53 13.64
CA ASN A 305 7.24 12.48 14.60
C ASN A 305 7.74 13.77 13.95
N ILE A 306 7.96 13.77 12.63
CA ILE A 306 8.42 14.91 11.84
C ILE A 306 7.25 15.51 11.03
N ILE A 307 6.12 14.80 10.94
CA ILE A 307 4.96 15.19 10.14
C ILE A 307 3.98 16.04 10.97
N GLU A 308 3.46 17.09 10.34
CA GLU A 308 2.38 17.92 10.87
C GLU A 308 1.19 17.07 11.33
N THR A 309 0.61 17.44 12.48
CA THR A 309 -0.45 16.66 13.16
C THR A 309 -1.65 16.37 12.27
N GLY A 310 -1.98 17.27 11.33
CA GLY A 310 -3.06 17.08 10.38
C GLY A 310 -2.84 15.91 9.41
N PHE A 311 -1.60 15.58 9.06
CA PHE A 311 -1.31 14.53 8.07
C PHE A 311 -1.27 13.12 8.67
N LYS A 312 -0.95 12.99 9.97
CA LYS A 312 -0.81 11.70 10.67
C LYS A 312 -1.92 10.67 10.42
N PRO A 313 -3.22 11.04 10.37
CA PRO A 313 -4.29 10.08 10.09
C PRO A 313 -4.14 9.34 8.76
N SER A 314 -3.67 10.02 7.70
CA SER A 314 -3.45 9.36 6.40
C SER A 314 -2.34 8.32 6.45
N PHE A 315 -1.25 8.60 7.18
CA PHE A 315 -0.10 7.71 7.34
C PHE A 315 -0.46 6.47 8.15
N ILE A 316 -1.18 6.67 9.26
CA ILE A 316 -1.73 5.58 10.08
C ILE A 316 -2.71 4.74 9.25
N GLY A 317 -3.61 5.39 8.52
CA GLY A 317 -4.57 4.71 7.65
C GLY A 317 -3.89 3.86 6.57
N ILE A 318 -2.85 4.38 5.91
CA ILE A 318 -2.07 3.63 4.91
C ILE A 318 -1.37 2.42 5.55
N GLY A 319 -0.77 2.59 6.73
CA GLY A 319 -0.12 1.47 7.44
C GLY A 319 -1.11 0.36 7.80
N ILE A 320 -2.27 0.73 8.37
CA ILE A 320 -3.36 -0.22 8.67
C ILE A 320 -3.87 -0.90 7.40
N LEU A 321 -4.09 -0.12 6.33
CA LEU A 321 -4.53 -0.64 5.03
C LEU A 321 -3.56 -1.72 4.52
N LEU A 322 -2.26 -1.45 4.52
CA LEU A 322 -1.24 -2.38 4.02
C LEU A 322 -1.11 -3.62 4.90
N ILE A 323 -1.22 -3.48 6.23
CA ILE A 323 -1.21 -4.63 7.14
C ILE A 323 -2.40 -5.54 6.86
N VAL A 324 -3.62 -4.99 6.79
CA VAL A 324 -4.83 -5.79 6.58
C VAL A 324 -4.87 -6.36 5.16
N ALA A 325 -4.52 -5.58 4.13
CA ALA A 325 -4.43 -6.07 2.75
C ALA A 325 -3.37 -7.19 2.63
N GLY A 326 -2.23 -7.04 3.31
CA GLY A 326 -1.15 -8.02 3.36
C GLY A 326 -1.52 -9.38 3.95
N LEU A 327 -2.66 -9.51 4.63
CA LEU A 327 -3.18 -10.83 5.06
C LEU A 327 -3.71 -11.67 3.89
N THR A 328 -4.04 -11.04 2.77
CA THR A 328 -4.68 -11.69 1.61
C THR A 328 -4.00 -11.41 0.27
N ASP A 329 -2.94 -10.61 0.30
CA ASP A 329 -2.15 -10.17 -0.84
C ASP A 329 -0.67 -9.95 -0.45
N VAL A 330 0.18 -9.62 -1.43
CA VAL A 330 1.62 -9.32 -1.27
C VAL A 330 2.00 -7.90 -1.71
N PRO A 331 1.61 -6.84 -0.98
CA PRO A 331 1.88 -5.45 -1.37
C PRO A 331 3.36 -5.14 -1.70
N LEU A 332 4.32 -5.80 -1.06
CA LEU A 332 5.75 -5.54 -1.28
C LEU A 332 6.29 -6.15 -2.57
N MET A 333 5.55 -7.02 -3.24
CA MET A 333 5.89 -7.51 -4.59
C MET A 333 5.54 -6.47 -5.66
N HIS A 334 4.66 -5.53 -5.36
CA HIS A 334 4.25 -4.46 -6.27
C HIS A 334 5.12 -3.22 -6.05
N THR A 335 6.11 -3.02 -6.93
CA THR A 335 7.10 -1.94 -6.83
C THR A 335 6.47 -0.54 -6.76
N GLY A 336 5.34 -0.32 -7.43
CA GLY A 336 4.60 0.94 -7.32
C GLY A 336 4.10 1.23 -5.89
N LEU A 337 3.71 0.22 -5.12
CA LEU A 337 3.26 0.41 -3.73
C LEU A 337 4.45 0.79 -2.85
N ILE A 338 5.63 0.24 -3.11
CA ILE A 338 6.86 0.64 -2.43
C ILE A 338 7.20 2.11 -2.73
N TYR A 339 7.09 2.55 -3.99
CA TYR A 339 7.27 3.97 -4.32
C TYR A 339 6.30 4.85 -3.52
N MET A 340 5.04 4.46 -3.40
CA MET A 340 4.06 5.20 -2.58
C MET A 340 4.45 5.21 -1.10
N ILE A 341 4.87 4.08 -0.52
CA ILE A 341 5.27 3.97 0.89
C ILE A 341 6.52 4.82 1.19
N VAL A 342 7.47 4.90 0.27
CA VAL A 342 8.74 5.62 0.48
C VAL A 342 8.60 7.10 0.12
N LEU A 343 8.08 7.40 -1.07
CA LEU A 343 8.11 8.74 -1.66
C LEU A 343 6.97 9.64 -1.18
N TYR A 344 5.76 9.14 -0.93
CA TYR A 344 4.68 10.02 -0.45
C TYR A 344 5.00 10.60 0.94
N PRO A 345 5.44 9.80 1.93
CA PRO A 345 5.93 10.33 3.19
C PRO A 345 7.05 11.35 3.06
N ALA A 346 8.06 11.04 2.26
CA ALA A 346 9.17 11.94 2.02
C ALA A 346 8.68 13.25 1.36
N ALA A 347 7.82 13.15 0.36
CA ALA A 347 7.28 14.32 -0.33
C ALA A 347 6.52 15.23 0.63
N ILE A 348 5.63 14.71 1.48
CA ILE A 348 4.88 15.53 2.45
C ILE A 348 5.78 16.16 3.52
N VAL A 349 6.82 15.46 3.99
CA VAL A 349 7.77 16.02 4.98
C VAL A 349 8.64 17.10 4.36
N LEU A 350 9.12 16.87 3.13
CA LEU A 350 10.16 17.70 2.51
C LEU A 350 9.59 18.88 1.71
N SER A 351 8.35 18.78 1.23
CA SER A 351 7.65 19.91 0.62
C SER A 351 7.31 20.96 1.69
N ASN A 352 7.57 22.23 1.37
CA ASN A 352 7.47 23.42 2.23
C ASN A 352 8.63 23.69 3.23
N PHE A 353 9.75 22.95 3.21
CA PHE A 353 10.86 23.22 4.15
C PHE A 353 11.62 24.55 3.92
N THR A 354 11.40 25.26 2.81
CA THR A 354 12.12 26.50 2.46
C THR A 354 11.31 27.80 2.53
N LEU A 355 10.06 27.76 2.99
CA LEU A 355 9.31 29.01 3.24
C LEU A 355 9.47 29.53 4.67
N ASN A 356 9.73 28.66 5.66
CA ASN A 356 9.94 29.09 7.05
C ASN A 356 11.36 29.61 7.34
N SER A 357 12.34 29.38 6.45
CA SER A 357 13.69 29.94 6.58
C SER A 357 13.88 31.29 5.87
N ARG A 358 12.85 31.80 5.18
CA ARG A 358 12.88 33.15 4.57
C ARG A 358 12.59 34.28 5.57
N GLY A 359 12.26 33.97 6.83
CA GLY A 359 12.27 34.97 7.92
C GLY A 359 13.64 35.24 8.52
N ALA A 360 14.71 34.55 8.08
CA ALA A 360 16.05 34.67 8.67
C ALA A 360 17.13 35.17 7.67
N HIS A 361 16.73 35.57 6.46
CA HIS A 361 17.66 36.04 5.42
C HIS A 361 17.41 37.48 4.93
N GLU A 362 16.48 38.22 5.55
CA GLU A 362 16.35 39.67 5.32
C GLU A 362 17.29 40.52 6.20
N GLU A 363 18.10 39.93 7.08
CA GLU A 363 19.12 40.65 7.87
C GLU A 363 20.55 40.61 7.30
N ILE A 364 20.76 40.12 6.06
CA ILE A 364 22.10 40.12 5.43
C ILE A 364 22.07 40.86 4.09
N ASN A 365 21.42 42.01 4.07
CA ASN A 365 21.68 43.06 3.08
C ASN A 365 21.62 44.42 3.78
N LEU A 366 22.63 44.69 4.59
CA LEU A 366 23.19 46.02 4.86
C LEU A 366 24.71 45.92 4.77
#